data_AF-A0A5E6NS71-F1
#
_entry.id   AF-A0A5E6NS71-F1
#
_cell.length_a   1.000
_cell.length_b   1.000
_cell.length_c   1.000
_cell.angle_alpha   90.00
_cell.angle_beta   90.00
_cell.angle_gamma   90.00
#
_symmetry.space_group_name_H-M   'P 1'
#
loop_
_entity.id
_entity.type
_entity.pdbx_description
1 polymer ?
#
loop_
_entity_poly.entity_id
_entity_poly.type
_entity_poly.pdbx_seq_one_letter_code
_entity_poly.pdbx_strand_id
1 'polypeptide(L)' 'MIYIEFYNHRRFHETLAYKKPMDVYQESIKLNQEKAKAS' A
#
# COMPACT_ATOMS: atom_id res chain seq x y z
N MET A 1 -13.31 2.24 7.81
CA MET A 1 -12.25 3.28 7.73
C MET A 1 -11.41 3.39 9.01
N ILE A 2 -11.92 3.00 10.19
CA ILE A 2 -11.21 3.08 11.48
C ILE A 2 -10.04 2.07 11.62
N TYR A 3 -10.14 0.91 10.96
CA TYR A 3 -9.17 -0.19 11.12
C TYR A 3 -7.77 0.10 10.54
N ILE A 4 -7.72 0.84 9.43
CA ILE A 4 -6.46 1.13 8.72
C ILE A 4 -5.65 2.20 9.44
N GLU A 5 -6.32 3.22 10.00
CA GLU A 5 -5.67 4.29 10.76
C GLU A 5 -5.04 3.78 12.05
N PHE A 6 -5.73 2.87 12.76
CA PHE A 6 -5.19 2.26 13.99
C PHE A 6 -3.91 1.45 13.72
N TYR A 7 -3.88 0.69 12.62
CA TYR A 7 -2.73 -0.13 12.28
C TYR A 7 -1.54 0.71 11.80
N ASN A 8 -1.81 1.83 11.11
CA ASN A 8 -0.76 2.76 10.65
C ASN A 8 -0.11 3.56 11.79
N HIS A 9 -0.75 3.73 12.95
CA HIS A 9 -0.27 4.65 13.98
C HIS A 9 0.78 4.07 14.95
N ARG A 10 1.14 2.78 14.83
CA ARG A 10 2.22 2.22 15.66
C ARG A 10 3.59 2.59 15.11
N ARG A 11 4.27 3.47 15.86
CA ARG A 11 5.69 3.91 15.79
C ARG A 11 6.75 2.80 15.61
N PHE A 12 6.33 1.55 15.49
CA PHE A 12 7.18 0.38 15.24
C PHE A 12 7.50 0.15 13.75
N HIS A 13 6.72 0.75 12.84
CA HIS A 13 6.89 0.54 11.40
C HIS A 13 7.91 1.49 10.73
N GLU A 14 8.32 2.56 11.42
CA GLU A 14 9.33 3.51 10.91
C GLU A 14 10.72 2.87 10.79
N THR A 15 11.06 1.94 11.68
CA THR A 15 12.38 1.26 11.67
C THR A 15 12.53 0.25 10.53
N LEU A 16 11.42 -0.26 9.97
CA LEU A 16 11.43 -1.35 8.99
C LEU A 16 11.20 -0.89 7.54
N ALA A 17 11.13 0.42 7.29
CA ALA A 17 10.73 0.98 5.98
C ALA A 17 9.45 0.30 5.45
N TYR A 18 8.51 -0.02 6.35
CA TYR A 18 7.34 -0.78 6.01
C TYR A 18 6.44 0.04 5.10
N LYS A 19 6.22 -0.44 3.88
CA LYS A 19 5.39 0.25 2.89
C LYS A 19 3.95 0.24 3.36
N LYS A 20 3.29 1.40 3.32
CA LYS A 20 1.90 1.49 3.77
C LYS A 20 1.05 0.55 2.92
N PRO A 21 0.11 -0.22 3.51
CA PRO A 21 -0.73 -1.13 2.75
C PRO A 21 -1.47 -0.45 1.60
N MET A 22 -1.84 0.83 1.79
CA MET A 22 -2.50 1.62 0.76
C MET A 22 -1.58 1.91 -0.44
N ASP A 23 -0.30 2.16 -0.20
CA ASP A 23 0.69 2.39 -1.26
C ASP A 23 0.91 1.09 -2.07
N VAL A 24 0.98 -0.06 -1.38
CA VAL A 24 1.06 -1.39 -2.01
C VAL A 24 -0.17 -1.65 -2.88
N TYR A 25 -1.37 -1.37 -2.36
CA TYR A 25 -2.61 -1.55 -3.12
C TYR A 25 -2.66 -0.65 -4.36
N GLN A 26 -2.31 0.62 -4.23
CA GLN A 26 -2.28 1.56 -5.34
C GLN A 26 -1.29 1.14 -6.44
N GLU A 27 -0.12 0.64 -6.06
CA GLU A 27 0.85 0.10 -7.03
C GLU A 27 0.32 -1.13 -7.75
N SER A 28 -0.36 -2.03 -7.03
CA SER A 28 -0.94 -3.22 -7.64
C SER A 28 -1.98 -2.86 -8.71
N ILE A 29 -2.79 -1.83 -8.48
CA ILE A 29 -3.77 -1.33 -9.46
C ILE A 29 -3.05 -0.76 -10.69
N LYS A 30 -2.03 0.09 -10.49
CA LYS A 30 -1.26 0.68 -11.60
C LYS A 30 -0.61 -0.40 -12.46
N LEU A 31 0.05 -1.38 -11.84
CA LEU A 31 0.67 -2.51 -12.53
C LEU A 31 -0.36 -3.33 -13.33
N ASN A 32 -1.55 -3.54 -12.76
CA ASN A 32 -2.62 -4.25 -13.47
C ASN A 32 -3.17 -3.44 -14.66
N GLN A 33 -3.25 -2.11 -14.52
CA GLN A 33 -3.64 -1.22 -15.64
C GLN A 33 -2.58 -1.21 -16.74
N GLU A 34 -1.29 -1.20 -16.41
CA GLU A 34 -0.20 -1.29 -17.37
C GLU A 34 -0.21 -2.62 -18.11
N LYS A 35 -0.39 -3.74 -17.37
CA LYS A 35 -0.57 -5.07 -17.98
C LYS A 35 -1.78 -5.13 -18.91
N ALA A 36 -2.90 -4.53 -18.52
CA ALA A 36 -4.11 -4.49 -19.35
C ALA A 36 -3.95 -3.63 -20.61
N LYS A 37 -3.08 -2.61 -20.60
CA LYS A 37 -2.77 -1.76 -21.77
C LYS A 37 -1.70 -2.36 -22.69
N ALA A 38 -0.87 -3.26 -22.18
CA ALA A 38 0.18 -3.93 -22.92
C ALA A 38 -0.29 -5.23 -23.62
N SER A 39 -1.54 -5.64 -23.38
CA SER A 39 -2.23 -6.74 -24.06
C SER A 39 -3.20 -6.23 -25.11
#